data_AF-A0AAW1SA36-F1
#
_entry.id   AF-A0AAW1SA36-F1
#
_cell.length_a   1.000
_cell.length_b   1.000
_cell.length_c   1.000
_cell.angle_alpha   90.00
_cell.angle_beta   90.00
_cell.angle_gamma   90.00
#
_symmetry.space_group_name_H-M   'P 1'
#
loop_
_entity.id
_entity.type
_entity.pdbx_description
1 polymer ?
#
loop_
_entity_poly.entity_id
_entity_poly.type
_entity_poly.pdbx_seq_one_letter_code
_entity_poly.pdbx_strand_id
1 'polypeptide(L)'
;MHTLAKEARQALEIQGFAVIPSLLDARSLDIVCAECERILETRCTCSQSTISQQLLNRGCILETCPEAASCSEASFASIRQAWPLSRSASAMLTAGELSGLACALFGSQAYLYNDQYIVKPPRSHSSGFAWHHDSQWLPDNAAYYPYISIWVALDDVDEDNGCLHILPKWRQPQTSPRDSAEHALPSESIVMSLTAGDAVVMTDKLWHCSGPNRSSHFRRAWMPQFSTQPITCQILKRPIALAIPVQ
;
A
#
# COMPACT_ATOMS: atom_id res chain seq x y z
N MET A 1 12.68 -17.14 6.23
CA MET A 1 12.85 -15.81 5.61
C MET A 1 13.80 -15.81 4.41
N HIS A 2 15.04 -16.31 4.50
CA HIS A 2 16.02 -16.17 3.40
C HIS A 2 15.58 -16.80 2.06
N THR A 3 15.02 -18.01 2.06
CA THR A 3 14.52 -18.67 0.83
C THR A 3 13.33 -17.92 0.23
N LEU A 4 12.34 -17.58 1.06
CA LEU A 4 11.16 -16.79 0.67
C LEU A 4 11.56 -15.45 0.03
N ALA A 5 12.49 -14.72 0.63
CA ALA A 5 12.95 -13.44 0.10
C ALA A 5 13.66 -13.59 -1.26
N LYS A 6 14.41 -14.68 -1.45
CA LYS A 6 15.07 -14.98 -2.74
C LYS A 6 14.04 -15.26 -3.84
N GLU A 7 13.06 -16.11 -3.56
CA GLU A 7 11.97 -16.44 -4.49
C GLU A 7 11.13 -15.20 -4.82
N ALA A 8 10.77 -14.42 -3.80
CA ALA A 8 10.02 -13.17 -3.96
C ALA A 8 10.81 -12.13 -4.78
N ARG A 9 12.13 -11.99 -4.56
CA ARG A 9 12.98 -11.11 -5.38
C ARG A 9 12.99 -11.56 -6.84
N GLN A 10 13.16 -12.86 -7.09
CA GLN A 10 13.13 -13.40 -8.45
C GLN A 10 11.76 -13.16 -9.13
N ALA A 11 10.67 -13.33 -8.39
CA ALA A 11 9.32 -13.03 -8.88
C ALA A 11 9.15 -11.53 -9.22
N LEU A 12 9.63 -10.62 -8.35
CA LEU A 12 9.62 -9.18 -8.63
C LEU A 12 10.41 -8.83 -9.91
N GLU A 13 11.56 -9.45 -10.14
CA GLU A 13 12.37 -9.21 -11.35
C GLU A 13 11.67 -9.66 -12.64
N ILE A 14 11.06 -10.85 -12.60
CA ILE A 14 10.42 -11.51 -13.76
C ILE A 14 9.06 -10.88 -14.08
N GLN A 15 8.17 -10.78 -13.09
CA GLN A 15 6.77 -10.39 -13.29
C GLN A 15 6.37 -9.08 -12.62
N GLY A 16 7.24 -8.48 -11.80
CA GLY A 16 6.96 -7.19 -11.15
C GLY A 16 6.14 -7.28 -9.85
N PHE A 17 5.79 -8.49 -9.41
CA PHE A 17 5.11 -8.75 -8.14
C PHE A 17 5.47 -10.11 -7.53
N ALA A 18 5.23 -10.25 -6.23
CA ALA A 18 5.31 -11.52 -5.49
C ALA A 18 4.15 -11.61 -4.50
N VAL A 19 3.56 -12.80 -4.34
CA VAL A 19 2.57 -13.08 -3.30
C VAL A 19 3.27 -13.72 -2.11
N ILE A 20 3.05 -13.20 -0.91
CA ILE A 20 3.60 -13.68 0.35
C ILE A 20 2.44 -14.16 1.23
N PRO A 21 2.18 -15.46 1.28
CA PRO A 21 1.11 -16.00 2.11
C PRO A 21 1.39 -15.77 3.58
N SER A 22 0.37 -15.40 4.35
CA SER A 22 0.42 -15.23 5.80
C SER A 22 1.62 -14.37 6.26
N LEU A 23 1.87 -13.26 5.58
CA LEU A 23 2.93 -12.32 5.95
C LEU A 23 2.69 -11.78 7.37
N LEU A 24 1.44 -11.47 7.70
CA LEU A 24 1.03 -11.19 9.07
C LEU A 24 0.41 -12.45 9.67
N ASP A 25 0.88 -12.82 10.87
CA ASP A 25 0.20 -13.80 11.69
C ASP A 25 -1.10 -13.23 12.27
N ALA A 26 -1.93 -14.09 12.88
CA ALA A 26 -3.22 -13.68 13.44
C ALA A 26 -3.10 -12.54 14.46
N ARG A 27 -2.03 -12.54 15.28
CA ARG A 27 -1.84 -11.52 16.31
C ARG A 27 -1.49 -10.17 15.69
N SER A 28 -0.57 -10.16 14.72
CA SER A 28 -0.16 -8.96 14.01
C SER A 28 -1.31 -8.40 13.18
N LEU A 29 -2.08 -9.27 12.53
CA LEU A 29 -3.29 -8.93 11.80
C LEU A 29 -4.33 -8.24 12.70
N ASP A 30 -4.65 -8.82 13.86
CA ASP A 30 -5.61 -8.24 14.81
C ASP A 30 -5.21 -6.82 15.26
N ILE A 31 -3.92 -6.62 15.53
CA ILE A 31 -3.37 -5.32 15.93
C ILE A 31 -3.59 -4.26 14.85
N VAL A 32 -3.29 -4.61 13.59
CA VAL A 32 -3.36 -3.69 12.46
C VAL A 32 -4.82 -3.43 12.07
N CYS A 33 -5.68 -4.43 12.14
CA CYS A 33 -7.13 -4.30 11.99
C CYS A 33 -7.73 -3.31 13.01
N ALA A 34 -7.38 -3.48 14.29
CA ALA A 34 -7.83 -2.59 15.36
C ALA A 34 -7.26 -1.17 15.23
N GLU A 35 -6.04 -1.01 14.71
CA GLU A 35 -5.52 0.32 14.37
C GLU A 35 -6.30 0.98 13.24
N CYS A 36 -6.53 0.27 12.15
CA CYS A 36 -7.29 0.77 11.01
C CYS A 36 -8.69 1.22 11.44
N GLU A 37 -9.37 0.46 12.29
CA GLU A 37 -10.69 0.79 12.82
C GLU A 37 -10.67 2.07 13.67
N ARG A 38 -9.70 2.20 14.60
CA ARG A 38 -9.55 3.43 15.40
C ARG A 38 -9.25 4.65 14.55
N ILE A 39 -8.43 4.52 13.50
CA ILE A 39 -8.17 5.62 12.56
C ILE A 39 -9.45 5.99 11.82
N LEU A 40 -10.20 4.99 11.35
CA LEU A 40 -11.47 5.19 10.66
C LEU A 40 -12.45 5.98 11.55
N GLU A 41 -12.67 5.52 12.78
CA GLU A 41 -13.53 6.20 13.76
C GLU A 41 -13.06 7.62 14.06
N THR A 42 -11.76 7.83 14.28
CA THR A 42 -11.21 9.15 14.61
C THR A 42 -11.34 10.13 13.43
N ARG A 43 -11.13 9.65 12.19
CA ARG A 43 -11.17 10.49 10.98
C ARG A 43 -12.57 10.75 10.45
N CYS A 44 -13.53 9.90 10.81
CA CYS A 44 -14.84 9.85 10.19
C CYS A 44 -16.01 10.18 11.15
N THR A 45 -15.77 10.93 12.21
CA THR A 45 -16.79 11.20 13.26
C THR A 45 -17.29 12.66 13.33
N CYS A 46 -16.78 13.57 12.51
CA CYS A 46 -17.04 15.01 12.63
C CYS A 46 -17.92 15.64 11.53
N SER A 47 -18.83 14.90 10.90
CA SER A 47 -19.73 15.48 9.88
C SER A 47 -21.13 14.86 9.86
N GLN A 48 -22.10 15.56 9.23
CA GLN A 48 -23.44 15.03 8.93
C GLN A 48 -23.45 13.84 7.94
N SER A 49 -22.34 13.59 7.24
CA SER A 49 -22.21 12.47 6.29
C SER A 49 -21.69 11.19 6.95
N THR A 50 -22.08 10.04 6.38
CA THR A 50 -21.68 8.72 6.89
C THR A 50 -20.18 8.48 6.73
N ILE A 51 -19.63 7.57 7.54
CA ILE A 51 -18.23 7.12 7.43
C ILE A 51 -17.89 6.69 5.99
N SER A 52 -18.80 5.96 5.34
CA SER A 52 -18.65 5.55 3.94
C SER A 52 -18.50 6.73 2.98
N GLN A 53 -19.31 7.78 3.14
CA GLN A 53 -19.22 8.95 2.25
C GLN A 53 -17.91 9.71 2.47
N GLN A 54 -17.46 9.84 3.71
CA GLN A 54 -16.19 10.50 4.02
C GLN A 54 -14.99 9.72 3.50
N LEU A 55 -15.02 8.38 3.56
CA LEU A 55 -14.02 7.53 2.93
C LEU A 55 -13.97 7.73 1.41
N LEU A 56 -15.13 7.76 0.76
CA LEU A 56 -15.20 7.98 -0.70
C LEU A 56 -14.66 9.36 -1.09
N ASN A 57 -14.95 10.40 -0.30
CA ASN A 57 -14.40 11.74 -0.52
C ASN A 57 -12.87 11.79 -0.37
N ARG A 58 -12.28 10.80 0.32
CA ARG A 58 -10.82 10.62 0.46
C ARG A 58 -10.25 9.63 -0.55
N GLY A 59 -11.04 9.15 -1.51
CA GLY A 59 -10.61 8.14 -2.47
C GLY A 59 -10.32 6.78 -1.82
N CYS A 60 -11.00 6.45 -0.71
CA CYS A 60 -10.78 5.21 0.06
C CYS A 60 -9.41 5.10 0.73
N ILE A 61 -8.64 6.18 0.82
CA ILE A 61 -7.30 6.19 1.44
C ILE A 61 -7.37 6.85 2.82
N LEU A 62 -6.75 6.20 3.80
CA LEU A 62 -6.51 6.71 5.14
C LEU A 62 -5.01 6.78 5.41
N GLU A 63 -4.45 7.98 5.27
CA GLU A 63 -3.06 8.27 5.60
C GLU A 63 -2.83 8.17 7.11
N THR A 64 -1.77 7.45 7.51
CA THR A 64 -1.37 7.32 8.93
C THR A 64 -0.58 8.54 9.41
N CYS A 65 -0.03 9.34 8.50
CA CYS A 65 0.76 10.53 8.79
C CYS A 65 0.39 11.72 7.86
N PRO A 66 -0.80 12.33 8.03
CA PRO A 66 -1.34 13.34 7.10
C PRO A 66 -0.56 14.66 7.07
N GLU A 67 0.15 14.99 8.16
CA GLU A 67 0.85 16.27 8.34
C GLU A 67 2.35 16.16 8.05
N ALA A 68 2.84 14.98 7.69
CA ALA A 68 4.26 14.75 7.43
C ALA A 68 4.68 15.27 6.04
N ALA A 69 4.63 16.58 5.85
CA ALA A 69 5.50 17.20 4.86
C ALA A 69 6.96 16.98 5.30
N SER A 70 7.65 16.03 4.70
CA SER A 70 9.08 15.72 4.92
C SER A 70 9.46 15.48 6.39
N CYS A 71 9.31 14.26 6.90
CA CYS A 71 9.65 13.96 8.30
C CYS A 71 11.00 13.25 8.43
N SER A 72 11.81 13.71 9.38
CA SER A 72 12.92 12.94 9.97
C SER A 72 12.36 11.84 10.87
N GLU A 73 13.20 10.88 11.27
CA GLU A 73 12.82 9.80 12.21
C GLU A 73 12.18 10.34 13.50
N ALA A 74 12.73 11.41 14.09
CA ALA A 74 12.20 12.04 15.30
C ALA A 74 10.84 12.71 15.08
N SER A 75 10.63 13.37 13.92
CA SER A 75 9.34 13.95 13.56
C SER A 75 8.30 12.88 13.28
N PHE A 76 8.69 11.77 12.64
CA PHE A 76 7.81 10.63 12.42
C PHE A 76 7.39 9.99 13.75
N ALA A 77 8.34 9.72 14.65
CA ALA A 77 8.04 9.18 15.98
C ALA A 77 7.08 10.10 16.77
N SER A 78 7.27 11.41 16.68
CA SER A 78 6.40 12.40 17.35
C SER A 78 4.99 12.44 16.74
N ILE A 79 4.87 12.42 15.40
CA ILE A 79 3.57 12.34 14.70
C ILE A 79 2.86 11.05 15.07
N ARG A 80 3.57 9.91 15.07
CA ARG A 80 2.98 8.61 15.45
C ARG A 80 2.56 8.55 16.91
N GLN A 81 3.25 9.24 17.82
CA GLN A 81 2.85 9.35 19.22
C GLN A 81 1.62 10.23 19.44
N ALA A 82 1.45 11.27 18.63
CA ALA A 82 0.28 12.16 18.67
C ALA A 82 -0.93 11.57 17.94
N TRP A 83 -0.71 10.64 17.02
CA TRP A 83 -1.74 9.90 16.29
C TRP A 83 -2.16 8.64 17.06
N PRO A 84 -3.40 8.13 16.93
CA PRO A 84 -3.81 6.87 17.53
C PRO A 84 -3.16 5.66 16.84
N LEU A 85 -1.83 5.59 16.73
CA LEU A 85 -1.12 4.46 16.14
C LEU A 85 -0.64 3.50 17.24
N SER A 86 -0.83 2.22 16.99
CA SER A 86 -0.28 1.11 17.75
C SER A 86 1.24 1.15 17.66
N ARG A 87 1.90 1.06 18.82
CA ARG A 87 3.35 0.85 18.89
C ARG A 87 3.77 -0.42 18.16
N SER A 88 2.93 -1.46 18.20
CA SER A 88 3.20 -2.73 17.53
C SER A 88 3.12 -2.61 16.01
N ALA A 89 2.10 -1.94 15.46
CA ALA A 89 2.05 -1.66 14.01
C ALA A 89 3.24 -0.79 13.56
N SER A 90 3.62 0.18 14.39
CA SER A 90 4.83 1.00 14.15
C SER A 90 6.10 0.14 14.12
N ALA A 91 6.24 -0.82 15.04
CA ALA A 91 7.38 -1.73 15.08
C ALA A 91 7.43 -2.64 13.85
N MET A 92 6.29 -3.12 13.35
CA MET A 92 6.23 -3.91 12.11
C MET A 92 6.82 -3.15 10.92
N LEU A 93 6.58 -1.84 10.85
CA LEU A 93 7.09 -0.96 9.79
C LEU A 93 8.59 -0.65 9.90
N THR A 94 9.13 -0.55 11.11
CA THR A 94 10.49 0.00 11.31
C THR A 94 11.52 -1.03 11.74
N ALA A 95 11.12 -2.14 12.35
CA ALA A 95 12.00 -3.14 12.95
C ALA A 95 11.35 -4.54 13.02
N GLY A 96 10.43 -4.86 12.11
CA GLY A 96 9.60 -6.06 12.17
C GLY A 96 9.44 -6.74 10.81
N GLU A 97 8.34 -7.45 10.61
CA GLU A 97 8.12 -8.32 9.46
C GLU A 97 8.14 -7.56 8.13
N LEU A 98 7.61 -6.32 8.09
CA LEU A 98 7.55 -5.53 6.87
C LEU A 98 8.89 -4.89 6.53
N SER A 99 9.58 -4.28 7.50
CA SER A 99 10.93 -3.74 7.27
C SER A 99 11.91 -4.84 6.93
N GLY A 100 11.87 -5.95 7.68
CA GLY A 100 12.70 -7.12 7.44
C GLY A 100 12.50 -7.71 6.05
N LEU A 101 11.25 -7.80 5.58
CA LEU A 101 10.96 -8.21 4.21
C LEU A 101 11.52 -7.20 3.19
N ALA A 102 11.31 -5.90 3.38
CA ALA A 102 11.82 -4.87 2.47
C ALA A 102 13.36 -4.89 2.37
N CYS A 103 14.06 -4.91 3.51
CA CYS A 103 15.52 -5.05 3.58
C CYS A 103 15.99 -6.33 2.88
N ALA A 104 15.31 -7.46 3.12
CA ALA A 104 15.64 -8.73 2.49
C ALA A 104 15.39 -8.71 0.97
N LEU A 105 14.36 -8.02 0.48
CA LEU A 105 14.06 -7.90 -0.95
C LEU A 105 15.06 -6.99 -1.67
N PHE A 106 15.42 -5.85 -1.08
CA PHE A 106 16.43 -4.95 -1.65
C PHE A 106 17.86 -5.49 -1.53
N GLY A 107 18.15 -6.29 -0.49
CA GLY A 107 19.52 -6.71 -0.18
C GLY A 107 20.40 -5.56 0.32
N SER A 108 19.78 -4.46 0.77
CA SER A 108 20.41 -3.26 1.27
C SER A 108 19.53 -2.60 2.32
N GLN A 109 20.01 -1.49 2.91
CA GLN A 109 19.19 -0.57 3.70
C GLN A 109 17.92 -0.19 2.93
N ALA A 110 16.78 -0.20 3.63
CA ALA A 110 15.49 0.27 3.14
C ALA A 110 15.05 1.52 3.91
N TYR A 111 14.15 2.30 3.31
CA TYR A 111 13.53 3.46 3.92
C TYR A 111 12.02 3.35 3.82
N LEU A 112 11.29 3.51 4.92
CA LEU A 112 9.85 3.67 4.87
C LEU A 112 9.54 4.99 4.16
N TYR A 113 8.85 4.88 3.03
CA TYR A 113 8.55 5.98 2.11
C TYR A 113 7.09 6.45 2.25
N ASN A 114 6.16 5.53 2.45
CA ASN A 114 4.74 5.83 2.64
C ASN A 114 4.07 4.80 3.54
N ASP A 115 2.99 5.18 4.22
CA ASP A 115 2.21 4.32 5.12
C ASP A 115 0.73 4.73 5.09
N GLN A 116 -0.12 3.86 4.56
CA GLN A 116 -1.54 4.14 4.35
C GLN A 116 -2.39 2.88 4.46
N TYR A 117 -3.65 3.08 4.86
CA TYR A 117 -4.69 2.08 4.75
C TYR A 117 -5.60 2.36 3.56
N ILE A 118 -6.00 1.31 2.85
CA ILE A 118 -6.99 1.38 1.78
C ILE A 118 -8.26 0.71 2.27
N VAL A 119 -9.31 1.51 2.51
CA VAL A 119 -10.57 1.06 3.09
C VAL A 119 -11.72 1.33 2.12
N LYS A 120 -12.26 0.27 1.53
CA LYS A 120 -13.42 0.36 0.65
C LYS A 120 -14.71 0.17 1.44
N PRO A 121 -15.63 1.15 1.43
CA PRO A 121 -16.89 1.00 2.14
C PRO A 121 -17.79 -0.07 1.50
N PRO A 122 -18.69 -0.68 2.28
CA PRO A 122 -19.62 -1.68 1.78
C PRO A 122 -20.54 -1.09 0.71
N ARG A 123 -20.96 -1.93 -0.25
CA ARG A 123 -21.91 -1.60 -1.32
C ARG A 123 -21.56 -0.32 -2.08
N SER A 124 -20.27 -0.09 -2.33
CA SER A 124 -19.77 1.11 -2.96
C SER A 124 -19.24 0.83 -4.38
N HIS A 125 -20.07 1.13 -5.38
CA HIS A 125 -19.73 1.00 -6.78
C HIS A 125 -18.61 1.95 -7.27
N SER A 126 -18.36 3.03 -6.53
CA SER A 126 -17.32 4.03 -6.85
C SER A 126 -16.01 3.85 -6.08
N SER A 127 -15.90 2.81 -5.25
CA SER A 127 -14.70 2.54 -4.44
C SER A 127 -13.55 1.86 -5.20
N GLY A 128 -13.69 1.62 -6.51
CA GLY A 128 -12.65 1.04 -7.34
C GLY A 128 -11.50 2.01 -7.64
N PHE A 129 -10.31 1.47 -7.90
CA PHE A 129 -9.16 2.24 -8.38
C PHE A 129 -8.90 1.90 -9.84
N ALA A 130 -8.84 2.91 -10.70
CA ALA A 130 -8.47 2.73 -12.11
C ALA A 130 -7.03 2.20 -12.25
N TRP A 131 -6.71 1.65 -13.42
CA TRP A 131 -5.35 1.20 -13.73
C TRP A 131 -4.32 2.28 -13.45
N HIS A 132 -3.24 1.92 -12.75
CA HIS A 132 -2.12 2.80 -12.43
C HIS A 132 -0.85 2.00 -12.17
N HIS A 133 0.27 2.70 -12.13
CA HIS A 133 1.45 2.29 -11.36
C HIS A 133 1.78 3.40 -10.36
N ASP A 134 2.33 3.05 -9.21
CA ASP A 134 2.50 4.00 -8.10
C ASP A 134 3.43 5.16 -8.46
N SER A 135 4.50 4.88 -9.22
CA SER A 135 5.53 5.88 -9.55
C SER A 135 5.03 7.02 -10.43
N GLN A 136 3.85 6.90 -11.05
CA GLN A 136 3.25 8.00 -11.82
C GLN A 136 2.84 9.19 -10.95
N TRP A 137 2.69 8.95 -9.63
CA TRP A 137 2.29 9.99 -8.68
C TRP A 137 3.50 10.75 -8.11
N LEU A 138 4.73 10.37 -8.48
CA LEU A 138 5.91 11.14 -8.14
C LEU A 138 5.89 12.49 -8.88
N PRO A 139 6.24 13.60 -8.21
CA PRO A 139 6.38 14.88 -8.90
C PRO A 139 7.59 14.85 -9.85
N ASP A 140 7.53 15.62 -10.94
CA ASP A 140 8.59 15.67 -11.96
C ASP A 140 9.97 16.03 -11.40
N ASN A 141 10.00 16.78 -10.30
CA ASN A 141 11.24 17.19 -9.62
C ASN A 141 11.68 16.21 -8.52
N ALA A 142 11.14 14.99 -8.44
CA ALA A 142 11.59 13.98 -7.50
C ALA A 142 12.91 13.33 -7.97
N ALA A 143 13.83 13.13 -7.03
CA ALA A 143 14.96 12.23 -7.20
C ALA A 143 14.43 10.80 -7.16
N TYR A 144 14.19 10.24 -8.35
CA TYR A 144 13.63 8.89 -8.49
C TYR A 144 14.57 7.83 -7.93
N TYR A 145 14.01 6.95 -7.09
CA TYR A 145 14.61 5.69 -6.67
C TYR A 145 13.55 4.60 -6.74
N PRO A 146 13.89 3.37 -7.16
CA PRO A 146 12.97 2.26 -7.12
C PRO A 146 12.46 2.02 -5.70
N TYR A 147 11.16 1.72 -5.60
CA TYR A 147 10.49 1.38 -4.36
C TYR A 147 9.51 0.23 -4.59
N ILE A 148 9.11 -0.41 -3.50
CA ILE A 148 8.10 -1.48 -3.50
C ILE A 148 6.92 -1.06 -2.65
N SER A 149 5.74 -1.56 -3.02
CA SER A 149 4.51 -1.47 -2.25
C SER A 149 4.20 -2.85 -1.68
N ILE A 150 4.02 -2.96 -0.37
CA ILE A 150 3.60 -4.22 0.28
C ILE A 150 2.12 -4.09 0.60
N TRP A 151 1.25 -4.62 -0.26
CA TRP A 151 -0.19 -4.58 -0.06
C TRP A 151 -0.63 -5.78 0.76
N VAL A 152 -1.01 -5.58 2.01
CA VAL A 152 -1.44 -6.63 2.94
C VAL A 152 -2.96 -6.65 3.02
N ALA A 153 -3.57 -7.81 2.78
CA ALA A 153 -4.99 -8.04 2.99
C ALA A 153 -5.29 -8.06 4.49
N LEU A 154 -6.16 -7.15 4.97
CA LEU A 154 -6.60 -7.17 6.38
C LEU A 154 -7.92 -7.91 6.58
N ASP A 155 -8.62 -8.17 5.49
CA ASP A 155 -9.82 -8.99 5.39
C ASP A 155 -9.57 -10.02 4.28
N ASP A 156 -10.37 -11.09 4.21
CA ASP A 156 -10.39 -11.94 3.01
C ASP A 156 -10.84 -11.10 1.81
N VAL A 157 -10.17 -11.26 0.68
CA VAL A 157 -10.30 -10.37 -0.48
C VAL A 157 -10.58 -11.18 -1.75
N ASP A 158 -11.59 -10.76 -2.48
CA ASP A 158 -12.03 -11.38 -3.73
C ASP A 158 -12.57 -10.34 -4.72
N GLU A 159 -13.09 -10.81 -5.85
CA GLU A 159 -13.65 -9.94 -6.89
C GLU A 159 -14.91 -9.17 -6.43
N ASP A 160 -15.64 -9.68 -5.43
CA ASP A 160 -16.85 -9.03 -4.93
C ASP A 160 -16.54 -7.84 -4.04
N ASN A 161 -15.52 -7.96 -3.18
CA ASN A 161 -15.12 -6.88 -2.27
C ASN A 161 -13.97 -6.00 -2.80
N GLY A 162 -13.57 -6.21 -4.04
CA GLY A 162 -12.71 -5.29 -4.79
C GLY A 162 -11.22 -5.55 -4.62
N CYS A 163 -10.82 -6.80 -4.90
CA CYS A 163 -9.44 -7.26 -5.00
C CYS A 163 -8.59 -6.49 -6.01
N LEU A 164 -7.27 -6.73 -5.96
CA LEU A 164 -6.35 -6.23 -6.96
C LEU A 164 -6.50 -7.00 -8.28
N HIS A 165 -6.32 -6.28 -9.38
CA HIS A 165 -6.00 -6.88 -10.68
C HIS A 165 -4.62 -6.37 -11.09
N ILE A 166 -3.76 -7.26 -11.56
CA ILE A 166 -2.37 -6.95 -11.88
C ILE A 166 -2.06 -7.34 -13.32
N LEU A 167 -1.30 -6.49 -14.02
CA LEU A 167 -0.67 -6.86 -15.29
C LEU A 167 0.79 -7.22 -15.05
N PRO A 168 1.16 -8.51 -15.19
CA PRO A 168 2.55 -8.93 -15.07
C PRO A 168 3.45 -8.14 -16.01
N LYS A 169 4.66 -7.80 -15.55
CA LYS A 169 5.66 -7.01 -16.30
C LYS A 169 5.85 -7.47 -17.76
N TRP A 170 5.89 -8.77 -18.00
CA TRP A 170 6.08 -9.37 -19.33
C TRP A 170 4.82 -9.36 -20.22
N ARG A 171 3.67 -8.89 -19.70
CA ARG A 171 2.41 -8.68 -20.43
C ARG A 171 1.97 -7.21 -20.46
N GLN A 172 2.81 -6.28 -20.00
CA GLN A 172 2.41 -4.88 -19.98
C GLN A 172 2.26 -4.35 -21.42
N PRO A 173 1.13 -3.70 -21.74
CA PRO A 173 0.87 -3.21 -23.09
C PRO A 173 1.80 -2.05 -23.46
N GLN A 174 2.03 -1.86 -24.76
CA GLN A 174 2.83 -0.74 -25.30
C GLN A 174 2.16 0.62 -25.05
N THR A 175 0.83 0.64 -24.94
CA THR A 175 0.01 1.80 -24.59
C THR A 175 -0.55 1.63 -23.20
N SER A 176 -0.64 2.71 -22.43
CA SER A 176 -1.22 2.71 -21.08
C SER A 176 -2.61 2.07 -21.07
N PRO A 177 -2.92 1.13 -20.15
CA PRO A 177 -4.28 0.60 -19.99
C PRO A 177 -5.32 1.69 -19.69
N ARG A 178 -4.88 2.83 -19.15
CA ARG A 178 -5.75 4.00 -18.91
C ARG A 178 -6.33 4.60 -20.19
N ASP A 179 -5.59 4.49 -21.28
CA ASP A 179 -5.95 5.10 -22.56
C ASP A 179 -6.82 4.16 -23.40
N SER A 180 -7.06 2.93 -22.92
CA SER A 180 -7.97 1.99 -23.55
C SER A 180 -9.41 2.41 -23.29
N ALA A 181 -10.19 2.62 -24.36
CA ALA A 181 -11.55 3.15 -24.30
C ALA A 181 -12.53 2.25 -23.52
N GLU A 182 -12.18 0.99 -23.26
CA GLU A 182 -13.15 -0.01 -22.81
C GLU A 182 -13.27 -0.20 -21.30
N HIS A 183 -12.39 0.36 -20.44
CA HIS A 183 -12.37 0.07 -18.99
C HIS A 183 -12.39 -1.43 -18.62
N ALA A 184 -12.32 -2.32 -19.63
CA ALA A 184 -12.35 -3.76 -19.47
C ALA A 184 -11.02 -4.18 -18.82
N LEU A 185 -11.12 -5.15 -17.92
CA LEU A 185 -9.92 -5.82 -17.43
C LEU A 185 -9.24 -6.44 -18.64
N PRO A 186 -7.98 -6.07 -18.96
CA PRO A 186 -7.27 -6.72 -20.05
C PRO A 186 -7.26 -8.22 -19.77
N SER A 187 -7.45 -9.03 -20.81
CA SER A 187 -7.53 -10.50 -20.71
C SER A 187 -6.29 -11.12 -20.05
N GLU A 188 -5.19 -10.38 -20.05
CA GLU A 188 -3.89 -10.68 -19.50
C GLU A 188 -3.73 -10.35 -18.02
N SER A 189 -4.73 -9.69 -17.41
CA SER A 189 -4.69 -9.34 -15.99
C SER A 189 -4.92 -10.56 -15.10
N ILE A 190 -4.19 -10.59 -13.99
CA ILE A 190 -4.33 -11.61 -12.95
C ILE A 190 -5.17 -11.02 -11.81
N VAL A 191 -6.26 -11.71 -11.47
CA VAL A 191 -7.12 -11.43 -10.32
C VAL A 191 -6.47 -11.96 -9.05
N MET A 192 -6.35 -11.12 -8.01
CA MET A 192 -5.67 -11.47 -6.76
C MET A 192 -6.68 -11.74 -5.64
N SER A 193 -7.19 -12.96 -5.56
CA SER A 193 -7.92 -13.43 -4.37
C SER A 193 -6.94 -13.79 -3.25
N LEU A 194 -7.16 -13.26 -2.05
CA LEU A 194 -6.21 -13.31 -0.94
C LEU A 194 -6.94 -13.59 0.38
N THR A 195 -6.29 -14.34 1.28
CA THR A 195 -6.77 -14.52 2.65
C THR A 195 -6.25 -13.38 3.52
N ALA A 196 -6.97 -13.01 4.58
CA ALA A 196 -6.49 -12.04 5.55
C ALA A 196 -5.09 -12.43 6.09
N GLY A 197 -4.16 -11.47 6.09
CA GLY A 197 -2.75 -11.68 6.44
C GLY A 197 -1.84 -11.99 5.25
N ASP A 198 -2.37 -12.38 4.09
CA ASP A 198 -1.59 -12.50 2.84
C ASP A 198 -1.16 -11.11 2.34
N ALA A 199 -0.06 -11.07 1.61
CA ALA A 199 0.43 -9.84 0.99
C ALA A 199 0.79 -10.01 -0.48
N VAL A 200 0.66 -8.93 -1.23
CA VAL A 200 1.21 -8.78 -2.58
C VAL A 200 2.26 -7.67 -2.54
N VAL A 201 3.51 -8.05 -2.80
CA VAL A 201 4.59 -7.09 -3.00
C VAL A 201 4.61 -6.70 -4.47
N MET A 202 4.58 -5.40 -4.75
CA MET A 202 4.55 -4.85 -6.11
C MET A 202 5.71 -3.88 -6.31
N THR A 203 6.30 -3.89 -7.50
CA THR A 203 7.23 -2.83 -7.93
C THR A 203 6.47 -1.53 -8.22
N ASP A 204 7.14 -0.38 -8.06
CA ASP A 204 6.59 0.96 -8.31
C ASP A 204 6.06 1.20 -9.74
N LYS A 205 6.44 0.35 -10.69
CA LYS A 205 6.03 0.40 -12.11
C LYS A 205 5.05 -0.70 -12.50
N LEU A 206 4.59 -1.51 -11.56
CA LEU A 206 3.62 -2.55 -11.85
C LEU A 206 2.24 -1.91 -12.11
N TRP A 207 1.70 -2.17 -13.31
CA TRP A 207 0.33 -1.82 -13.62
C TRP A 207 -0.64 -2.66 -12.79
N HIS A 208 -1.47 -1.99 -12.01
CA HIS A 208 -2.49 -2.60 -11.18
C HIS A 208 -3.73 -1.71 -11.07
N CYS A 209 -4.86 -2.32 -10.74
CA CYS A 209 -6.12 -1.64 -10.45
C CYS A 209 -6.85 -2.41 -9.35
N SER A 210 -8.04 -1.95 -8.95
CA SER A 210 -8.91 -2.79 -8.11
C SER A 210 -10.39 -2.50 -8.33
N GLY A 211 -11.21 -3.55 -8.32
CA GLY A 211 -12.66 -3.45 -8.51
C GLY A 211 -13.37 -2.73 -7.35
N PRO A 212 -14.63 -2.31 -7.51
CA PRO A 212 -15.40 -1.74 -6.40
C PRO A 212 -15.74 -2.80 -5.34
N ASN A 213 -15.96 -2.37 -4.10
CA ASN A 213 -16.51 -3.23 -3.05
C ASN A 213 -18.04 -3.29 -3.14
N ARG A 214 -18.57 -4.42 -3.60
CA ARG A 214 -20.02 -4.69 -3.70
C ARG A 214 -20.58 -5.43 -2.49
N SER A 215 -19.72 -5.99 -1.66
CA SER A 215 -20.09 -6.75 -0.47
C SER A 215 -20.76 -5.88 0.61
N SER A 216 -21.30 -6.53 1.64
CA SER A 216 -21.92 -5.87 2.80
C SER A 216 -20.94 -5.43 3.89
N HIS A 217 -19.64 -5.68 3.72
CA HIS A 217 -18.62 -5.38 4.73
C HIS A 217 -17.60 -4.38 4.20
N PHE A 218 -16.89 -3.69 5.10
CA PHE A 218 -15.71 -2.94 4.71
C PHE A 218 -14.64 -3.90 4.20
N ARG A 219 -13.86 -3.47 3.21
CA ARG A 219 -12.65 -4.16 2.78
C ARG A 219 -11.45 -3.28 3.11
N ARG A 220 -10.57 -3.77 3.98
CA ARG A 220 -9.38 -3.07 4.45
C ARG A 220 -8.13 -3.72 3.88
N ALA A 221 -7.14 -2.90 3.60
CA ALA A 221 -5.79 -3.32 3.28
C ALA A 221 -4.80 -2.33 3.87
N TRP A 222 -3.62 -2.81 4.22
CA TRP A 222 -2.51 -1.97 4.65
C TRP A 222 -1.46 -1.94 3.55
N MET A 223 -0.98 -0.76 3.18
CA MET A 223 -0.03 -0.61 2.08
C MET A 223 1.12 0.33 2.43
N PRO A 224 2.08 -0.13 3.24
CA PRO A 224 3.36 0.55 3.37
C PRO A 224 4.20 0.40 2.10
N GLN A 225 4.98 1.45 1.83
CA GLN A 225 5.89 1.50 0.70
C GLN A 225 7.31 1.75 1.21
N PHE A 226 8.27 1.03 0.65
CA PHE A 226 9.68 1.10 1.03
C PHE A 226 10.54 1.42 -0.18
N SER A 227 11.49 2.33 -0.04
CA SER A 227 12.45 2.70 -1.07
C SER A 227 13.87 2.32 -0.67
N THR A 228 14.76 2.25 -1.67
CA THR A 228 16.20 2.00 -1.45
C THR A 228 16.95 3.24 -0.94
N GLN A 229 16.37 4.43 -1.11
CA GLN A 229 16.90 5.72 -0.67
C GLN A 229 15.75 6.67 -0.34
N PRO A 230 15.96 7.70 0.51
CA PRO A 230 15.01 8.79 0.65
C PRO A 230 14.69 9.45 -0.70
N ILE A 231 13.41 9.46 -1.08
CA ILE A 231 12.97 10.18 -2.28
C ILE A 231 12.85 11.66 -1.94
N THR A 232 13.63 12.49 -2.61
CA THR A 232 13.77 13.92 -2.29
C THR A 232 13.37 14.82 -3.46
N CYS A 233 12.94 16.04 -3.18
CA CYS A 233 12.78 17.06 -4.19
C CYS A 233 14.18 17.51 -4.65
N GLN A 234 14.47 17.40 -5.95
CA GLN A 234 15.76 17.76 -6.55
C GLN A 234 16.13 19.23 -6.35
N ILE A 235 15.14 20.11 -6.22
CA ILE A 235 15.34 21.56 -6.01
C ILE A 235 15.55 21.84 -4.51
N LEU A 236 14.60 21.42 -3.68
CA LEU A 236 14.59 21.75 -2.25
C LEU A 236 15.53 20.87 -1.41
N LYS A 237 16.03 19.76 -1.98
CA LYS A 237 16.90 18.77 -1.32
C LYS A 237 16.33 18.21 -0.01
N ARG A 238 15.00 18.15 0.10
CA ARG A 238 14.27 17.56 1.25
C ARG A 238 13.41 16.39 0.80
N PRO A 239 13.11 15.42 1.69
CA PRO A 239 12.18 14.33 1.40
C PRO A 239 10.83 14.85 0.88
N ILE A 240 10.21 14.14 -0.06
CA ILE A 240 8.85 14.47 -0.53
C ILE A 240 7.77 13.73 0.27
N ALA A 241 8.14 12.68 1.00
CA ALA A 241 7.29 11.87 1.87
C ALA A 241 8.10 11.41 3.10
N LEU A 242 7.82 10.21 3.62
CA LEU A 242 8.60 9.59 4.68
C LEU A 242 10.02 9.24 4.15
N ALA A 243 11.00 9.29 5.05
CA ALA A 243 12.40 8.97 4.76
C ALA A 243 13.06 8.26 5.94
N ILE A 244 12.33 7.34 6.56
CA ILE A 244 12.75 6.73 7.83
C ILE A 244 13.58 5.49 7.52
N PRO A 245 14.87 5.43 7.92
CA PRO A 245 15.65 4.20 7.79
C PRO A 245 15.01 3.10 8.65
N VAL A 246 14.93 1.88 8.10
CA VAL A 246 14.35 0.73 8.81
C VAL A 246 15.37 -0.39 8.97
N GLN A 247 15.20 -1.22 9.99
CA GLN A 247 16.07 -2.37 10.26
C GLN A 247 15.36 -3.67 9.94
#